data_AF-A0A1B6FG57-F1
#
_entry.id   AF-A0A1B6FG57-F1
#
_cell.length_a   1.000
_cell.length_b   1.000
_cell.length_c   1.000
_cell.angle_alpha   90.00
_cell.angle_beta   90.00
_cell.angle_gamma   90.00
#
_symmetry.space_group_name_H-M   'P 1'
#
loop_
_entity.id
_entity.type
_entity.pdbx_description
1 polymer ?
#
loop_
_entity_poly.entity_id
_entity_poly.type
_entity_poly.pdbx_seq_one_letter_code
_entity_poly.pdbx_strand_id
1 'polypeptide(L)'
;MDLRKALVLSRKQPAQQIETLWENIYQHNVKVEALMSILAFYLHHRVYPPPVQKALDSLLMCLTDSRTPKRLRTMLSRTLEEMCVWLGPDCILETVHLSTNPSVVVDLLPCLLTNPDTPCPEAVVYERLISGLSGPGLTQEDRCKVLGYLSATVPAELMPMLTKQLISWLSYSRTSQTNSLFRSADVTDIDGSPATGLCTALTLVTTVTDSHILSVVAFSNIRHYLLRGAADSSLVSAVFSYCSTLLAQATKKPSTQHDRQLVAVVLEEVLLTMKAVKDADNSCRGRCQLMVGNILRLADQLRLTPLLISVWQYHLVDAGDSPLTERVLSAVIKAEFSQGLVSQRVATVVVAHGLQLAHSLAQYCPNLLKLVATHPSGLVEEFLDIVPHLTVNTELIVEVLHCLLDLPLLSATICVSQTSLLVQAGFKVTSLLSVKQQIDGTADLKVVYKHFMRSKAQAGETDALVMLYPAYWVALKPVLSLGLVEVCCQIAPLLLSAFLDSVRDCHEANNSLLPAIFTRLPLLCPLPAYQKAVFDLLSQYMATVSRQQPELLGNPCAAQFLSITSNTQLCPQLFDTIVSTAGDNLQKEQHIENMFETLEALLREMLVDKSWQNLELVTTVCTALAKLAG
;
A
#
# COMPACT_ATOMS: atom_id res chain seq x y z
N MET A 1 -2.56 -35.43 31.36
CA MET A 1 -3.70 -34.55 31.72
C MET A 1 -3.68 -33.38 30.75
N ASP A 2 -4.74 -33.15 29.98
CA ASP A 2 -4.80 -32.14 28.90
C ASP A 2 -4.49 -30.73 29.43
N LEU A 3 -3.32 -30.18 29.08
CA LEU A 3 -2.88 -28.84 29.46
C LEU A 3 -3.91 -27.77 29.10
N ARG A 4 -4.66 -27.99 28.00
CA ARG A 4 -5.75 -27.13 27.54
C ARG A 4 -6.95 -27.12 28.50
N LYS A 5 -7.27 -28.25 29.12
CA LYS A 5 -8.32 -28.34 30.15
C LYS A 5 -7.85 -27.75 31.49
N ALA A 6 -6.57 -27.89 31.82
CA ALA A 6 -5.97 -27.24 32.98
C ALA A 6 -5.97 -25.70 32.87
N LEU A 7 -5.63 -25.16 31.68
CA LEU A 7 -5.63 -23.72 31.38
C LEU A 7 -7.03 -23.07 31.35
N VAL A 8 -8.07 -23.85 31.04
CA VAL A 8 -9.46 -23.38 31.08
C VAL A 8 -10.01 -23.38 32.51
N LEU A 9 -9.58 -24.34 33.35
CA LEU A 9 -9.92 -24.40 34.78
C LEU A 9 -9.21 -23.30 35.61
N SER A 10 -8.01 -22.88 35.21
CA SER A 10 -7.22 -21.86 35.92
C SER A 10 -7.71 -20.42 35.75
N ARG A 11 -8.71 -20.16 34.89
CA ARG A 11 -9.30 -18.82 34.67
C ARG A 11 -10.07 -18.24 35.88
N LYS A 12 -10.16 -18.96 37.01
CA LYS A 12 -10.95 -18.56 38.20
C LYS A 12 -10.25 -18.69 39.55
N GLN A 13 -8.91 -18.83 39.62
CA GLN A 13 -8.25 -19.18 40.90
C GLN A 13 -7.26 -18.13 41.46
N PRO A 14 -7.06 -18.08 42.80
CA PRO A 14 -6.36 -17.00 43.50
C PRO A 14 -4.82 -17.15 43.49
N ALA A 15 -4.11 -16.05 43.79
CA ALA A 15 -2.67 -15.87 43.69
C ALA A 15 -1.77 -16.95 44.35
N GLN A 16 -2.26 -17.70 45.35
CA GLN A 16 -1.49 -18.74 46.04
C GLN A 16 -1.11 -19.95 45.15
N GLN A 17 -1.90 -20.26 44.11
CA GLN A 17 -1.57 -21.38 43.22
C GLN A 17 -0.56 -21.01 42.13
N ILE A 18 -0.30 -19.71 41.93
CA ILE A 18 0.74 -19.21 41.03
C ILE A 18 2.12 -19.49 41.62
N GLU A 19 2.29 -19.32 42.95
CA GLU A 19 3.53 -19.68 43.65
C GLU A 19 3.78 -21.19 43.55
N THR A 20 2.75 -22.03 43.71
CA THR A 20 2.88 -23.49 43.55
C THR A 20 3.15 -23.90 42.09
N LEU A 21 2.64 -23.15 41.10
CA LEU A 21 2.93 -23.39 39.69
C LEU A 21 4.40 -23.06 39.35
N TRP A 22 4.92 -21.95 39.86
CA TRP A 22 6.32 -21.57 39.71
C TRP A 22 7.27 -22.50 40.47
N GLU A 23 6.91 -22.95 41.68
CA GLU A 23 7.64 -24.01 42.40
C GLU A 23 7.67 -25.33 41.62
N ASN A 24 6.56 -25.71 40.98
CA ASN A 24 6.52 -26.90 40.12
C ASN A 24 7.34 -26.73 38.83
N ILE A 25 7.39 -25.51 38.24
CA ILE A 25 8.28 -25.21 37.10
C ILE A 25 9.75 -25.35 37.50
N TYR A 26 10.10 -24.87 38.69
CA TYR A 26 11.44 -24.95 39.27
C TYR A 26 11.86 -26.40 39.59
N GLN A 27 10.91 -27.22 40.05
CA GLN A 27 11.17 -28.59 40.47
C GLN A 27 11.19 -29.62 39.31
N HIS A 28 10.59 -29.35 38.14
CA HIS A 28 10.29 -30.41 37.15
C HIS A 28 10.87 -30.22 35.73
N ASN A 29 11.90 -29.38 35.53
CA ASN A 29 12.62 -29.24 34.24
C ASN A 29 11.66 -29.08 33.03
N VAL A 30 10.80 -28.07 33.09
CA VAL A 30 9.67 -27.91 32.17
C VAL A 30 10.12 -27.70 30.72
N LYS A 31 9.40 -28.35 29.79
CA LYS A 31 9.59 -28.22 28.34
C LYS A 31 9.20 -26.83 27.84
N VAL A 32 10.04 -26.27 26.98
CA VAL A 32 10.03 -24.86 26.58
C VAL A 32 8.71 -24.38 25.95
N GLU A 33 7.95 -25.26 25.29
CA GLU A 33 6.65 -24.89 24.71
C GLU A 33 5.57 -24.55 25.77
N ALA A 34 5.65 -25.15 26.95
CA ALA A 34 4.71 -24.89 28.04
C ALA A 34 4.94 -23.50 28.67
N LEU A 35 6.21 -23.09 28.81
CA LEU A 35 6.58 -21.80 29.38
C LEU A 35 6.12 -20.63 28.48
N MET A 36 6.32 -20.76 27.16
CA MET A 36 5.81 -19.79 26.17
C MET A 36 4.28 -19.69 26.18
N SER A 37 3.58 -20.83 26.24
CA SER A 37 2.11 -20.86 26.25
C SER A 37 1.51 -20.18 27.50
N ILE A 38 2.19 -20.32 28.64
CA ILE A 38 1.80 -19.67 29.90
C ILE A 38 2.05 -18.16 29.83
N LEU A 39 3.21 -17.73 29.34
CA LEU A 39 3.54 -16.30 29.23
C LEU A 39 2.67 -15.58 28.21
N ALA A 40 2.42 -16.18 27.04
CA ALA A 40 1.49 -15.65 26.03
C ALA A 40 0.07 -15.48 26.59
N PHE A 41 -0.40 -16.41 27.43
CA PHE A 41 -1.71 -16.32 28.11
C PHE A 41 -1.79 -15.10 29.04
N TYR A 42 -0.76 -14.85 29.86
CA TYR A 42 -0.74 -13.71 30.78
C TYR A 42 -0.59 -12.36 30.05
N LEU A 43 0.26 -12.31 29.02
CA LEU A 43 0.45 -11.12 28.18
C LEU A 43 -0.84 -10.72 27.46
N HIS A 44 -1.63 -11.68 26.97
CA HIS A 44 -2.92 -11.41 26.31
C HIS A 44 -4.05 -10.98 27.25
N HIS A 45 -3.97 -11.31 28.54
CA HIS A 45 -5.09 -11.10 29.47
C HIS A 45 -4.91 -9.93 30.46
N ARG A 46 -3.80 -9.16 30.38
CA ARG A 46 -3.52 -7.95 31.19
C ARG A 46 -3.71 -8.13 32.72
N VAL A 47 -3.48 -9.34 33.24
CA VAL A 47 -3.50 -9.62 34.68
C VAL A 47 -2.05 -9.60 35.17
N TYR A 48 -1.62 -8.52 35.83
CA TYR A 48 -0.24 -8.39 36.35
C TYR A 48 -0.22 -8.56 37.88
N PRO A 49 0.22 -9.72 38.40
CA PRO A 49 0.58 -9.83 39.80
C PRO A 49 2.09 -9.53 40.04
N PRO A 50 2.52 -9.26 41.29
CA PRO A 50 3.94 -9.14 41.70
C PRO A 50 4.94 -10.22 41.24
N PRO A 51 4.56 -11.46 40.86
CA PRO A 51 5.48 -12.49 40.35
C PRO A 51 6.14 -12.20 38.99
N VAL A 52 5.74 -11.18 38.23
CA VAL A 52 6.34 -10.91 36.90
C VAL A 52 7.82 -10.53 37.02
N GLN A 53 8.18 -9.73 38.04
CA GLN A 53 9.59 -9.41 38.31
C GLN A 53 10.37 -10.67 38.72
N LYS A 54 9.81 -11.50 39.61
CA LYS A 54 10.45 -12.77 40.01
C LYS A 54 10.64 -13.73 38.82
N ALA A 55 9.67 -13.76 37.90
CA ALA A 55 9.75 -14.53 36.67
C ALA A 55 10.84 -13.98 35.75
N LEU A 56 10.90 -12.65 35.57
CA LEU A 56 11.97 -11.97 34.84
C LEU A 56 13.34 -12.29 35.43
N ASP A 57 13.52 -12.12 36.74
CA ASP A 57 14.76 -12.40 37.45
C ASP A 57 15.16 -13.88 37.27
N SER A 58 14.21 -14.80 37.35
CA SER A 58 14.44 -16.24 37.13
C SER A 58 14.86 -16.55 35.69
N LEU A 59 14.26 -15.88 34.70
CA LEU A 59 14.61 -16.03 33.29
C LEU A 59 16.01 -15.47 33.00
N LEU A 60 16.34 -14.31 33.57
CA LEU A 60 17.67 -13.70 33.46
C LEU A 60 18.74 -14.55 34.16
N MET A 61 18.44 -15.11 35.33
CA MET A 61 19.33 -16.06 36.03
C MET A 61 19.57 -17.33 35.19
N CYS A 62 18.53 -17.89 34.58
CA CYS A 62 18.68 -19.03 33.67
C CYS A 62 19.47 -18.66 32.40
N LEU A 63 19.27 -17.46 31.86
CA LEU A 63 19.95 -16.99 30.65
C LEU A 63 21.45 -16.72 30.90
N THR A 64 21.78 -16.21 32.09
CA THR A 64 23.16 -15.91 32.53
C THR A 64 23.93 -17.15 32.97
N ASP A 65 23.27 -18.27 33.27
CA ASP A 65 23.94 -19.54 33.59
C ASP A 65 24.75 -20.07 32.39
N SER A 66 26.06 -20.21 32.59
CA SER A 66 27.01 -20.77 31.63
C SER A 66 26.66 -22.19 31.15
N ARG A 67 25.84 -22.95 31.91
CA ARG A 67 25.39 -24.30 31.57
C ARG A 67 24.18 -24.33 30.65
N THR A 68 23.56 -23.19 30.38
CA THR A 68 22.34 -23.09 29.57
C THR A 68 22.62 -23.36 28.09
N PRO A 69 21.96 -24.36 27.47
CA PRO A 69 22.20 -24.72 26.07
C PRO A 69 21.74 -23.61 25.12
N LYS A 70 22.45 -23.45 23.99
CA LYS A 70 22.20 -22.37 23.00
C LYS A 70 20.73 -22.28 22.57
N ARG A 71 20.08 -23.41 22.31
CA ARG A 71 18.65 -23.46 21.94
C ARG A 71 17.74 -22.89 23.03
N LEU A 72 18.02 -23.19 24.30
CA LEU A 72 17.26 -22.65 25.42
C LEU A 72 17.51 -21.15 25.57
N ARG A 73 18.76 -20.70 25.41
CA ARG A 73 19.13 -19.29 25.44
C ARG A 73 18.41 -18.44 24.39
N THR A 74 18.37 -18.91 23.14
CA THR A 74 17.63 -18.24 22.05
C THR A 74 16.13 -18.16 22.30
N MET A 75 15.55 -19.16 22.99
CA MET A 75 14.13 -19.14 23.33
C MET A 75 13.87 -18.18 24.49
N LEU A 76 14.70 -18.23 25.54
CA LEU A 76 14.62 -17.31 26.67
C LEU A 76 14.76 -15.85 26.22
N SER A 77 15.70 -15.54 25.31
CA SER A 77 15.86 -14.17 24.80
C SER A 77 14.67 -13.67 24.00
N ARG A 78 14.05 -14.51 23.15
CA ARG A 78 12.79 -14.14 22.45
C ARG A 78 11.63 -13.92 23.39
N THR A 79 11.51 -14.77 24.42
CA THR A 79 10.50 -14.61 25.46
C THR A 79 10.70 -13.30 26.22
N LEU A 80 11.94 -12.95 26.54
CA LEU A 80 12.27 -11.67 27.16
C LEU A 80 11.94 -10.49 26.23
N GLU A 81 12.28 -10.58 24.94
CA GLU A 81 11.99 -9.55 23.95
C GLU A 81 10.49 -9.19 23.88
N GLU A 82 9.61 -10.21 23.90
CA GLU A 82 8.15 -10.04 23.95
C GLU A 82 7.67 -9.45 25.29
N MET A 83 8.32 -9.81 26.40
CA MET A 83 7.97 -9.30 27.73
C MET A 83 8.40 -7.85 27.93
N CYS A 84 9.54 -7.44 27.38
CA CYS A 84 10.17 -6.13 27.65
C CYS A 84 9.41 -4.92 27.13
N VAL A 85 8.55 -5.10 26.13
CA VAL A 85 7.56 -4.10 25.71
C VAL A 85 6.65 -3.67 26.88
N TRP A 86 6.48 -4.54 27.89
CA TRP A 86 5.52 -4.38 28.99
C TRP A 86 6.16 -4.23 30.37
N LEU A 87 7.49 -4.29 30.44
CA LEU A 87 8.24 -4.18 31.70
C LEU A 87 8.79 -2.76 31.88
N GLY A 88 9.24 -2.45 33.10
CA GLY A 88 9.88 -1.17 33.38
C GLY A 88 11.12 -0.94 32.50
N PRO A 89 11.45 0.33 32.17
CA PRO A 89 12.48 0.67 31.19
C PRO A 89 13.89 0.16 31.58
N ASP A 90 14.17 -0.02 32.86
CA ASP A 90 15.49 -0.42 33.36
C ASP A 90 15.68 -1.95 33.50
N CYS A 91 14.65 -2.74 33.18
CA CYS A 91 14.53 -4.13 33.65
C CYS A 91 15.62 -5.10 33.15
N ILE A 92 16.30 -4.78 32.05
CA ILE A 92 17.42 -5.58 31.52
C ILE A 92 18.76 -4.83 31.57
N LEU A 93 18.75 -3.51 31.78
CA LEU A 93 19.93 -2.68 31.64
C LEU A 93 21.03 -3.07 32.64
N GLU A 94 20.63 -3.35 33.88
CA GLU A 94 21.54 -3.81 34.93
C GLU A 94 22.21 -5.15 34.57
N THR A 95 21.45 -6.09 33.99
CA THR A 95 22.00 -7.39 33.55
C THR A 95 22.96 -7.22 32.38
N VAL A 96 22.67 -6.30 31.45
CA VAL A 96 23.57 -5.95 30.33
C VAL A 96 24.88 -5.33 30.84
N HIS A 97 24.81 -4.47 31.85
CA HIS A 97 25.98 -3.81 32.43
C HIS A 97 26.85 -4.78 33.25
N LEU A 98 26.24 -5.63 34.07
CA LEU A 98 26.92 -6.54 34.99
C LEU A 98 27.42 -7.83 34.33
N SER A 99 26.83 -8.25 33.20
CA SER A 99 27.22 -9.50 32.54
C SER A 99 28.63 -9.41 31.95
N THR A 100 29.47 -10.37 32.34
CA THR A 100 30.82 -10.57 31.78
C THR A 100 30.79 -11.51 30.57
N ASN A 101 29.68 -12.20 30.32
CA ASN A 101 29.52 -13.12 29.20
C ASN A 101 29.00 -12.37 27.96
N PRO A 102 29.82 -12.20 26.90
CA PRO A 102 29.43 -11.38 25.76
C PRO A 102 28.26 -11.98 24.97
N SER A 103 28.10 -13.31 24.92
CA SER A 103 26.95 -13.94 24.25
C SER A 103 25.63 -13.67 24.97
N VAL A 104 25.65 -13.56 26.31
CA VAL A 104 24.46 -13.20 27.09
C VAL A 104 24.06 -11.75 26.80
N VAL A 105 25.04 -10.84 26.77
CA VAL A 105 24.79 -9.44 26.40
C VAL A 105 24.18 -9.35 25.01
N VAL A 106 24.73 -10.07 24.03
CA VAL A 106 24.24 -10.10 22.64
C VAL A 106 22.78 -10.55 22.56
N ASP A 107 22.41 -11.61 23.28
CA ASP A 107 21.05 -12.15 23.27
C ASP A 107 20.01 -11.19 23.90
N LEU A 108 20.46 -10.23 24.72
CA LEU A 108 19.60 -9.22 25.34
C LEU A 108 19.50 -7.92 24.52
N LEU A 109 20.36 -7.69 23.52
CA LEU A 109 20.33 -6.48 22.68
C LEU A 109 18.99 -6.23 21.98
N PRO A 110 18.28 -7.24 21.41
CA PRO A 110 16.96 -7.02 20.82
C PRO A 110 15.94 -6.48 21.82
N CYS A 111 16.02 -6.90 23.08
CA CYS A 111 15.11 -6.45 24.13
C CYS A 111 15.29 -4.96 24.44
N LEU A 112 16.49 -4.40 24.24
CA LEU A 112 16.75 -2.97 24.38
C LEU A 112 16.17 -2.15 23.21
N LEU A 113 15.85 -2.79 22.08
CA LEU A 113 15.26 -2.14 20.91
C LEU A 113 13.73 -2.17 20.92
N THR A 114 13.10 -3.07 21.69
CA THR A 114 11.63 -3.25 21.68
C THR A 114 10.87 -2.26 22.54
N ASN A 115 11.49 -1.69 23.57
CA ASN A 115 10.87 -0.68 24.41
C ASN A 115 11.57 0.68 24.22
N PRO A 116 10.90 1.69 23.61
CA PRO A 116 11.49 2.98 23.29
C PRO A 116 11.87 3.82 24.52
N ASP A 117 11.31 3.50 25.69
CA ASP A 117 11.60 4.18 26.95
C ASP A 117 12.83 3.61 27.68
N THR A 118 13.41 2.52 27.16
CA THR A 118 14.62 1.89 27.72
C THR A 118 15.81 2.86 27.65
N PRO A 119 16.55 3.09 28.75
CA PRO A 119 17.72 3.96 28.69
C PRO A 119 18.82 3.33 27.83
N CYS A 120 19.56 4.18 27.12
CA CYS A 120 20.75 3.72 26.41
C CYS A 120 21.80 3.18 27.38
N PRO A 121 22.48 2.06 27.05
CA PRO A 121 23.63 1.59 27.81
C PRO A 121 24.73 2.64 27.98
N GLU A 122 25.56 2.45 29.00
CA GLU A 122 26.75 3.27 29.21
C GLU A 122 27.75 3.16 28.04
N ALA A 123 28.53 4.22 27.79
CA ALA A 123 29.52 4.28 26.71
C ALA A 123 30.50 3.09 26.73
N VAL A 124 30.88 2.61 27.92
CA VAL A 124 31.78 1.46 28.12
C VAL A 124 31.19 0.18 27.50
N VAL A 125 29.88 0.00 27.55
CA VAL A 125 29.20 -1.15 26.93
C VAL A 125 29.31 -1.05 25.41
N TYR A 126 29.06 0.12 24.84
CA TYR A 126 29.22 0.37 23.41
C TYR A 126 30.67 0.12 22.93
N GLU A 127 31.67 0.63 23.64
CA GLU A 127 33.08 0.39 23.33
C GLU A 127 33.44 -1.10 23.36
N ARG A 128 32.94 -1.83 24.37
CA ARG A 128 33.11 -3.29 24.48
C ARG A 128 32.48 -4.00 23.29
N LEU A 129 31.27 -3.63 22.90
CA LEU A 129 30.58 -4.21 21.74
C LEU A 129 31.34 -3.92 20.43
N ILE A 130 31.79 -2.68 20.21
CA ILE A 130 32.56 -2.28 19.02
C ILE A 130 33.89 -3.04 18.95
N SER A 131 34.61 -3.16 20.06
CA SER A 131 35.86 -3.93 20.11
C SER A 131 35.62 -5.44 19.87
N GLY A 132 34.52 -5.98 20.39
CA GLY A 132 34.11 -7.37 20.22
C GLY A 132 33.82 -7.78 18.76
N LEU A 133 33.44 -6.83 17.90
CA LEU A 133 33.21 -7.10 16.48
C LEU A 133 34.47 -7.59 15.74
N SER A 134 35.65 -7.14 16.16
CA SER A 134 36.95 -7.54 15.58
C SER A 134 37.71 -8.54 16.46
N GLY A 135 37.31 -8.71 17.72
CA GLY A 135 38.00 -9.53 18.70
C GLY A 135 37.65 -11.04 18.65
N PRO A 136 38.48 -11.90 19.26
CA PRO A 136 38.12 -13.28 19.55
C PRO A 136 37.10 -13.32 20.71
N GLY A 137 36.00 -14.06 20.56
CA GLY A 137 35.04 -14.29 21.65
C GLY A 137 33.56 -14.21 21.26
N LEU A 138 33.22 -13.55 20.15
CA LEU A 138 31.87 -13.57 19.59
C LEU A 138 31.77 -14.56 18.45
N THR A 139 30.65 -15.28 18.37
CA THR A 139 30.34 -16.09 17.19
C THR A 139 29.97 -15.18 16.01
N GLN A 140 30.02 -15.71 14.78
CA GLN A 140 29.63 -14.98 13.57
C GLN A 140 28.20 -14.42 13.67
N GLU A 141 27.26 -15.21 14.18
CA GLU A 141 25.88 -14.80 14.45
C GLU A 141 25.81 -13.64 15.45
N ASP A 142 26.59 -13.73 16.52
CA ASP A 142 26.61 -12.71 17.57
C ASP A 142 27.14 -11.37 17.03
N ARG A 143 28.19 -11.40 16.21
CA ARG A 143 28.71 -10.18 15.58
C ARG A 143 27.68 -9.50 14.68
N CYS A 144 26.82 -10.27 13.99
CA CYS A 144 25.75 -9.71 13.17
C CYS A 144 24.69 -9.01 14.02
N LYS A 145 24.26 -9.62 15.12
CA LYS A 145 23.32 -9.03 16.09
C LYS A 145 23.88 -7.74 16.69
N VAL A 146 25.16 -7.77 17.10
CA VAL A 146 25.86 -6.60 17.65
C VAL A 146 25.95 -5.48 16.63
N LEU A 147 26.33 -5.79 15.38
CA LEU A 147 26.42 -4.78 14.33
C LEU A 147 25.06 -4.13 14.04
N GLY A 148 23.99 -4.92 13.93
CA GLY A 148 22.63 -4.40 13.76
C GLY A 148 22.21 -3.47 14.90
N TYR A 149 22.46 -3.86 16.15
CA TYR A 149 22.19 -3.03 17.33
C TYR A 149 23.00 -1.73 17.31
N LEU A 150 24.30 -1.81 17.05
CA LEU A 150 25.20 -0.64 17.05
C LEU A 150 24.88 0.33 15.93
N SER A 151 24.57 -0.15 14.73
CA SER A 151 24.17 0.73 13.61
C SER A 151 22.93 1.57 13.95
N ALA A 152 22.00 1.01 14.74
CA ALA A 152 20.79 1.70 15.17
C ALA A 152 20.98 2.61 16.40
N THR A 153 21.88 2.27 17.33
CA THR A 153 21.88 2.88 18.68
C THR A 153 23.19 3.54 19.11
N VAL A 154 24.32 3.31 18.43
CA VAL A 154 25.64 3.83 18.87
C VAL A 154 25.60 5.35 19.14
N PRO A 155 26.11 5.85 20.28
CA PRO A 155 26.17 7.28 20.57
C PRO A 155 27.07 8.05 19.58
N ALA A 156 26.78 9.33 19.36
CA ALA A 156 27.51 10.18 18.41
C ALA A 156 29.04 10.23 18.68
N GLU A 157 29.43 10.21 19.96
CA GLU A 157 30.84 10.24 20.38
C GLU A 157 31.63 9.00 19.91
N LEU A 158 30.96 7.84 19.83
CA LEU A 158 31.56 6.56 19.44
C LEU A 158 31.33 6.21 17.96
N MET A 159 30.55 7.03 17.23
CA MET A 159 30.33 6.83 15.80
C MET A 159 31.64 6.72 14.99
N PRO A 160 32.67 7.56 15.18
CA PRO A 160 33.92 7.45 14.40
C PRO A 160 34.62 6.10 14.54
N MET A 161 34.54 5.46 15.73
CA MET A 161 35.10 4.13 15.95
C MET A 161 34.38 3.07 15.11
N LEU A 162 33.05 3.12 15.08
CA LEU A 162 32.24 2.21 14.25
C LEU A 162 32.41 2.50 12.76
N THR A 163 32.48 3.78 12.36
CA THR A 163 32.73 4.20 10.96
C THR A 163 33.96 3.52 10.38
N LYS A 164 35.07 3.50 11.14
CA LYS A 164 36.32 2.88 10.69
C LYS A 164 36.15 1.38 10.39
N GLN A 165 35.37 0.67 11.21
CA GLN A 165 35.08 -0.76 10.98
C GLN A 165 34.14 -0.95 9.78
N LEU A 166 33.08 -0.14 9.67
CA LEU A 166 32.16 -0.17 8.53
C LEU A 166 32.88 0.05 7.20
N ILE A 167 33.78 1.03 7.12
CA ILE A 167 34.61 1.27 5.92
C ILE A 167 35.43 0.02 5.58
N SER A 168 36.04 -0.64 6.57
CA SER A 168 36.82 -1.86 6.34
C SER A 168 35.98 -3.00 5.77
N TRP A 169 34.73 -3.16 6.21
CA TRP A 169 33.85 -4.22 5.69
C TRP A 169 33.22 -3.88 4.34
N LEU A 170 32.86 -2.62 4.11
CA LEU A 170 32.39 -2.15 2.80
C LEU A 170 33.51 -2.16 1.75
N SER A 171 34.77 -2.10 2.17
CA SER A 171 35.93 -2.20 1.27
C SER A 171 36.53 -3.62 1.21
N TYR A 172 35.80 -4.63 1.72
CA TYR A 172 36.31 -6.00 1.78
C TYR A 172 36.46 -6.62 0.38
N SER A 173 37.69 -7.02 0.06
CA SER A 173 38.01 -7.81 -1.13
C SER A 173 38.84 -9.03 -0.75
N ARG A 174 38.38 -10.23 -1.13
CA ARG A 174 39.08 -11.49 -0.82
C ARG A 174 40.46 -11.59 -1.51
N THR A 175 40.70 -10.86 -2.59
CA THR A 175 41.99 -10.84 -3.30
C THR A 175 43.06 -10.00 -2.61
N SER A 176 42.68 -9.12 -1.68
CA SER A 176 43.61 -8.22 -0.99
C SER A 176 44.31 -8.82 0.24
N GLN A 177 43.95 -10.06 0.65
CA GLN A 177 44.44 -10.67 1.90
C GLN A 177 45.16 -12.03 1.77
N THR A 178 45.47 -12.54 0.57
CA THR A 178 46.24 -13.80 0.48
C THR A 178 47.37 -13.74 -0.53
N ASN A 179 48.60 -13.69 -0.02
CA ASN A 179 49.71 -14.39 -0.65
C ASN A 179 49.35 -15.87 -0.76
N SER A 180 49.37 -16.40 -1.98
CA SER A 180 49.47 -17.82 -2.33
C SER A 180 48.38 -18.80 -1.84
N LEU A 181 47.81 -19.55 -2.80
CA LEU A 181 47.31 -20.93 -2.73
C LEU A 181 45.81 -21.28 -2.59
N PHE A 182 44.86 -20.34 -2.52
CA PHE A 182 43.43 -20.67 -2.65
C PHE A 182 42.82 -20.12 -3.95
N ARG A 183 42.19 -21.00 -4.74
CA ARG A 183 41.82 -20.76 -6.14
C ARG A 183 40.65 -19.78 -6.27
N SER A 184 40.66 -18.96 -7.31
CA SER A 184 39.58 -18.04 -7.73
C SER A 184 38.25 -18.73 -8.12
N ALA A 185 38.14 -20.05 -7.97
CA ALA A 185 37.00 -20.85 -8.42
C ALA A 185 35.87 -20.95 -7.37
N ASP A 186 36.10 -20.48 -6.14
CA ASP A 186 35.16 -20.59 -5.01
C ASP A 186 34.27 -19.34 -4.80
N VAL A 187 34.48 -18.31 -5.62
CA VAL A 187 33.78 -17.03 -5.55
C VAL A 187 33.35 -16.62 -6.96
N THR A 188 32.04 -16.62 -7.20
CA THR A 188 31.46 -16.25 -8.48
C THR A 188 30.51 -15.08 -8.33
N ASP A 189 30.28 -14.33 -9.40
CA ASP A 189 29.14 -13.42 -9.48
C ASP A 189 27.85 -14.20 -9.81
N ILE A 190 26.72 -13.49 -9.84
CA ILE A 190 25.37 -14.02 -10.09
C ILE A 190 25.18 -14.77 -11.43
N ASP A 191 26.11 -14.61 -12.37
CA ASP A 191 26.13 -15.31 -13.66
C ASP A 191 27.06 -16.53 -13.68
N GLY A 192 27.70 -16.84 -12.55
CA GLY A 192 28.67 -17.93 -12.43
C GLY A 192 30.07 -17.58 -12.91
N SER A 193 30.33 -16.35 -13.39
CA SER A 193 31.68 -15.90 -13.73
C SER A 193 32.52 -15.66 -12.47
N PRO A 194 33.86 -15.80 -12.52
CA PRO A 194 34.71 -15.50 -11.36
C PRO A 194 34.51 -14.06 -10.89
N ALA A 195 34.25 -13.87 -9.59
CA ALA A 195 34.07 -12.53 -9.04
C ALA A 195 35.39 -11.77 -9.05
N THR A 196 35.35 -10.51 -9.50
CA THR A 196 36.52 -9.60 -9.49
C THR A 196 36.22 -8.38 -8.63
N GLY A 197 37.13 -8.04 -7.70
CA GLY A 197 37.00 -6.85 -6.85
C GLY A 197 36.42 -7.12 -5.46
N LEU A 198 35.49 -6.27 -5.01
CA LEU A 198 34.88 -6.35 -3.68
C LEU A 198 33.95 -7.56 -3.56
N CYS A 199 33.92 -8.20 -2.39
CA CYS A 199 32.91 -9.21 -2.09
C CYS A 199 31.67 -8.51 -1.53
N THR A 200 30.52 -8.68 -2.18
CA THR A 200 29.29 -7.94 -1.87
C THR A 200 28.11 -8.89 -1.60
N ALA A 201 26.92 -8.35 -1.36
CA ALA A 201 25.68 -9.12 -1.26
C ALA A 201 25.30 -9.90 -2.53
N LEU A 202 25.89 -9.57 -3.70
CA LEU A 202 25.66 -10.29 -4.96
C LEU A 202 26.78 -11.27 -5.31
N THR A 203 27.77 -11.42 -4.44
CA THR A 203 28.84 -12.39 -4.62
C THR A 203 28.41 -13.75 -4.07
N LEU A 204 28.47 -14.77 -4.92
CA LEU A 204 28.20 -16.16 -4.55
C LEU A 204 29.50 -16.82 -4.07
N VAL A 205 29.48 -17.42 -2.89
CA VAL A 205 30.64 -18.08 -2.29
C VAL A 205 30.32 -19.51 -1.89
N THR A 206 31.25 -20.44 -2.16
CA THR A 206 31.14 -21.84 -1.68
C THR A 206 31.40 -21.95 -0.19
N THR A 207 32.24 -21.05 0.34
CA THR A 207 32.59 -20.94 1.76
C THR A 207 32.39 -19.51 2.24
N VAL A 208 31.42 -19.33 3.13
CA VAL A 208 31.06 -18.02 3.70
C VAL A 208 32.06 -17.66 4.81
N THR A 209 32.80 -16.56 4.64
CA THR A 209 33.73 -16.05 5.65
C THR A 209 33.04 -15.06 6.59
N ASP A 210 33.58 -14.88 7.80
CA ASP A 210 33.10 -13.87 8.76
C ASP A 210 33.06 -12.47 8.12
N SER A 211 34.15 -12.07 7.45
CA SER A 211 34.24 -10.76 6.80
C SER A 211 33.24 -10.57 5.67
N HIS A 212 32.88 -11.65 4.95
CA HIS A 212 31.85 -11.57 3.91
C HIS A 212 30.47 -11.32 4.52
N ILE A 213 30.08 -12.07 5.57
CA ILE A 213 28.80 -11.80 6.25
C ILE A 213 28.78 -10.39 6.84
N LEU A 214 29.86 -9.96 7.50
CA LEU A 214 29.92 -8.62 8.08
C LEU A 214 29.85 -7.52 7.03
N SER A 215 30.40 -7.74 5.82
CA SER A 215 30.23 -6.83 4.68
C SER A 215 28.77 -6.70 4.25
N VAL A 216 28.06 -7.82 4.11
CA VAL A 216 26.63 -7.85 3.76
C VAL A 216 25.79 -7.17 4.85
N VAL A 217 26.01 -7.52 6.11
CA VAL A 217 25.28 -6.95 7.26
C VAL A 217 25.58 -5.47 7.43
N ALA A 218 26.84 -5.05 7.23
CA ALA A 218 27.21 -3.63 7.25
C ALA A 218 26.45 -2.85 6.18
N PHE A 219 26.38 -3.36 4.95
CA PHE A 219 25.59 -2.74 3.89
C PHE A 219 24.09 -2.69 4.24
N SER A 220 23.49 -3.79 4.71
CA SER A 220 22.08 -3.81 5.09
C SER A 220 21.71 -2.83 6.21
N ASN A 221 22.67 -2.48 7.08
CA ASN A 221 22.44 -1.55 8.20
C ASN A 221 22.96 -0.14 7.93
N ILE A 222 23.67 0.10 6.81
CA ILE A 222 24.33 1.39 6.57
C ILE A 222 23.33 2.53 6.43
N ARG A 223 22.17 2.26 5.85
CA ARG A 223 21.08 3.22 5.73
C ARG A 223 20.65 3.75 7.11
N HIS A 224 20.40 2.84 8.05
CA HIS A 224 20.01 3.21 9.41
C HIS A 224 21.09 4.01 10.12
N TYR A 225 22.36 3.65 9.89
CA TYR A 225 23.49 4.39 10.44
C TYR A 225 23.61 5.81 9.85
N LEU A 226 23.47 5.97 8.53
CA LEU A 226 23.56 7.26 7.83
C LEU A 226 22.45 8.24 8.21
N LEU A 227 21.25 7.75 8.57
CA LEU A 227 20.13 8.60 8.99
C LEU A 227 20.35 9.30 10.34
N ARG A 228 21.40 8.95 11.10
CA ARG A 228 21.60 9.40 12.49
C ARG A 228 22.54 10.60 12.65
N GLY A 229 23.29 10.99 11.63
CA GLY A 229 24.27 12.08 11.77
C GLY A 229 24.92 12.50 10.46
N ALA A 230 25.80 13.50 10.55
CA ALA A 230 26.54 14.02 9.39
C ALA A 230 27.39 12.91 8.76
N ALA A 231 27.29 12.78 7.43
CA ALA A 231 27.95 11.71 6.71
C ALA A 231 29.46 11.97 6.62
N ASP A 232 30.26 11.15 7.29
CA ASP A 232 31.72 11.15 7.14
C ASP A 232 32.07 10.95 5.65
N SER A 233 32.84 11.88 5.06
CA SER A 233 33.19 11.85 3.64
C SER A 233 33.90 10.56 3.22
N SER A 234 34.68 9.96 4.12
CA SER A 234 35.36 8.69 3.89
C SER A 234 34.36 7.52 3.84
N LEU A 235 33.35 7.51 4.73
CA LEU A 235 32.28 6.53 4.73
C LEU A 235 31.42 6.65 3.49
N VAL A 236 31.02 7.87 3.12
CA VAL A 236 30.25 8.14 1.90
C VAL A 236 30.99 7.62 0.68
N SER A 237 32.30 7.83 0.59
CA SER A 237 33.13 7.31 -0.50
C SER A 237 33.13 5.78 -0.54
N ALA A 238 33.27 5.12 0.60
CA ALA A 238 33.20 3.65 0.71
C ALA A 238 31.81 3.11 0.29
N VAL A 239 30.72 3.76 0.72
CA VAL A 239 29.35 3.41 0.33
C VAL A 239 29.16 3.53 -1.17
N PHE A 240 29.60 4.63 -1.79
CA PHE A 240 29.53 4.80 -3.24
C PHE A 240 30.34 3.75 -3.98
N SER A 241 31.53 3.41 -3.48
CA SER A 241 32.37 2.35 -4.08
C SER A 241 31.67 1.00 -4.04
N TYR A 242 31.15 0.60 -2.87
CA TYR A 242 30.42 -0.65 -2.70
C TYR A 242 29.15 -0.72 -3.57
N CYS A 243 28.35 0.35 -3.59
CA CYS A 243 27.15 0.43 -4.42
C CYS A 243 27.48 0.38 -5.92
N SER A 244 28.58 1.01 -6.34
CA SER A 244 29.02 0.95 -7.75
C SER A 244 29.40 -0.47 -8.15
N THR A 245 30.06 -1.23 -7.26
CA THR A 245 30.36 -2.64 -7.49
C THR A 245 29.08 -3.49 -7.56
N LEU A 246 28.12 -3.26 -6.66
CA LEU A 246 26.80 -3.92 -6.71
C LEU A 246 26.10 -3.67 -8.06
N LEU A 247 26.10 -2.43 -8.55
CA LEU A 247 25.51 -2.12 -9.85
C LEU A 247 26.25 -2.83 -10.99
N ALA A 248 27.58 -2.88 -10.95
CA ALA A 248 28.37 -3.59 -11.95
C ALA A 248 28.04 -5.09 -11.95
N GLN A 249 27.90 -5.70 -10.77
CA GLN A 249 27.49 -7.10 -10.64
C GLN A 249 26.06 -7.33 -11.15
N ALA A 250 25.13 -6.43 -10.85
CA ALA A 250 23.75 -6.52 -11.31
C ALA A 250 23.57 -6.37 -12.84
N THR A 251 24.57 -5.86 -13.57
CA THR A 251 24.55 -5.87 -15.04
C THR A 251 24.72 -7.27 -15.63
N LYS A 252 25.27 -8.21 -14.84
CA LYS A 252 25.41 -9.61 -15.24
C LYS A 252 24.04 -10.27 -15.18
N LYS A 253 23.68 -11.05 -16.21
CA LYS A 253 22.33 -11.62 -16.33
C LYS A 253 22.12 -12.69 -15.25
N PRO A 254 21.12 -12.56 -14.35
CA PRO A 254 20.86 -13.55 -13.31
C PRO A 254 20.52 -14.92 -13.92
N SER A 255 21.08 -15.99 -13.35
CA SER A 255 20.90 -17.35 -13.86
C SER A 255 19.55 -17.97 -13.46
N THR A 256 19.06 -17.64 -12.26
CA THR A 256 17.79 -18.17 -11.71
C THR A 256 16.79 -17.06 -11.35
N GLN A 257 15.53 -17.45 -11.12
CA GLN A 257 14.50 -16.54 -10.61
C GLN A 257 14.83 -16.01 -9.20
N HIS A 258 15.45 -16.83 -8.35
CA HIS A 258 15.88 -16.43 -7.02
C HIS A 258 16.98 -15.37 -7.09
N ASP A 259 17.96 -15.53 -7.99
CA ASP A 259 19.02 -14.53 -8.21
C ASP A 259 18.43 -13.21 -8.70
N ARG A 260 17.43 -13.26 -9.58
CA ARG A 260 16.75 -12.06 -10.06
C ARG A 260 15.99 -11.34 -8.93
N GLN A 261 15.36 -12.07 -8.02
CA GLN A 261 14.71 -11.50 -6.84
C GLN A 261 15.74 -10.89 -5.88
N LEU A 262 16.87 -11.57 -5.64
CA LEU A 262 17.96 -11.04 -4.83
C LEU A 262 18.51 -9.74 -5.41
N VAL A 263 18.79 -9.70 -6.72
CA VAL A 263 19.23 -8.47 -7.41
C VAL A 263 18.20 -7.35 -7.23
N ALA A 264 16.91 -7.63 -7.36
CA ALA A 264 15.87 -6.62 -7.17
C ALA A 264 15.89 -6.02 -5.75
N VAL A 265 15.96 -6.85 -4.72
CA VAL A 265 16.02 -6.41 -3.31
C VAL A 265 17.29 -5.62 -3.02
N VAL A 266 18.44 -6.09 -3.53
CA VAL A 266 19.71 -5.39 -3.33
C VAL A 266 19.72 -4.03 -4.01
N LEU A 267 19.21 -3.92 -5.25
CA LEU A 267 19.09 -2.65 -5.95
C LEU A 267 18.11 -1.69 -5.26
N GLU A 268 17.05 -2.20 -4.65
CA GLU A 268 16.13 -1.41 -3.83
C GLU A 268 16.83 -0.88 -2.58
N GLU A 269 17.66 -1.68 -1.91
CA GLU A 269 18.46 -1.21 -0.77
C GLU A 269 19.52 -0.18 -1.20
N VAL A 270 20.14 -0.34 -2.38
CA VAL A 270 21.04 0.70 -2.95
C VAL A 270 20.27 2.00 -3.15
N LEU A 271 19.06 1.95 -3.72
CA LEU A 271 18.22 3.15 -3.92
C LEU A 271 17.90 3.86 -2.59
N LEU A 272 17.48 3.10 -1.57
CA LEU A 272 17.19 3.64 -0.24
C LEU A 272 18.44 4.18 0.45
N THR A 273 19.59 3.55 0.24
CA THR A 273 20.88 4.05 0.71
C THR A 273 21.26 5.36 0.01
N MET A 274 21.06 5.48 -1.30
CA MET A 274 21.31 6.73 -2.05
C MET A 274 20.40 7.87 -1.56
N LYS A 275 19.15 7.55 -1.18
CA LYS A 275 18.26 8.51 -0.53
C LYS A 275 18.83 8.98 0.81
N ALA A 276 19.22 8.06 1.70
CA ALA A 276 19.82 8.41 2.98
C ALA A 276 21.12 9.23 2.83
N VAL A 277 22.00 8.89 1.88
CA VAL A 277 23.21 9.67 1.59
C VAL A 277 22.86 11.08 1.11
N LYS A 278 21.89 11.22 0.19
CA LYS A 278 21.45 12.52 -0.31
C LYS A 278 20.87 13.39 0.81
N ASP A 279 20.06 12.79 1.68
CA ASP A 279 19.40 13.49 2.78
C ASP A 279 20.41 13.91 3.87
N ALA A 280 21.47 13.13 4.08
CA ALA A 280 22.55 13.45 5.02
C ALA A 280 23.59 14.45 4.47
N ASP A 281 23.89 14.41 3.18
CA ASP A 281 24.83 15.32 2.51
C ASP A 281 24.36 15.70 1.09
N ASN A 282 23.81 16.90 0.98
CA ASN A 282 23.28 17.43 -0.28
C ASN A 282 24.38 17.68 -1.34
N SER A 283 25.66 17.77 -0.96
CA SER A 283 26.77 17.88 -1.94
C SER A 283 26.88 16.63 -2.83
N CYS A 284 26.39 15.49 -2.35
CA CYS A 284 26.39 14.21 -3.06
C CYS A 284 25.22 14.04 -4.04
N ARG A 285 24.29 15.00 -4.15
CA ARG A 285 23.05 14.88 -4.94
C ARG A 285 23.28 14.42 -6.38
N GLY A 286 24.23 15.03 -7.08
CA GLY A 286 24.54 14.67 -8.48
C GLY A 286 25.07 13.23 -8.62
N ARG A 287 25.90 12.77 -7.68
CA ARG A 287 26.41 11.38 -7.66
C ARG A 287 25.29 10.38 -7.37
N CYS A 288 24.39 10.69 -6.42
CA CYS A 288 23.22 9.88 -6.15
C CYS A 288 22.32 9.77 -7.39
N GLN A 289 22.06 10.89 -8.09
CA GLN A 289 21.25 10.89 -9.32
C GLN A 289 21.84 10.01 -10.43
N LEU A 290 23.17 10.04 -10.63
CA LEU A 290 23.83 9.14 -11.58
C LEU A 290 23.66 7.66 -11.21
N MET A 291 23.78 7.33 -9.92
CA MET A 291 23.55 5.98 -9.41
C MET A 291 22.11 5.52 -9.65
N VAL A 292 21.13 6.37 -9.31
CA VAL A 292 19.70 6.08 -9.52
C VAL A 292 19.35 5.92 -11.00
N GLY A 293 19.96 6.71 -11.89
CA GLY A 293 19.83 6.52 -13.34
C GLY A 293 20.32 5.14 -13.81
N ASN A 294 21.41 4.62 -13.23
CA ASN A 294 21.87 3.27 -13.52
C ASN A 294 20.91 2.19 -12.97
N ILE A 295 20.31 2.41 -11.79
CA ILE A 295 19.28 1.53 -11.22
C ILE A 295 18.05 1.49 -12.13
N LEU A 296 17.58 2.64 -12.63
CA LEU A 296 16.46 2.71 -13.57
C LEU A 296 16.72 1.87 -14.83
N ARG A 297 17.91 2.02 -15.42
CA ARG A 297 18.32 1.25 -16.60
C ARG A 297 18.34 -0.26 -16.33
N LEU A 298 18.83 -0.67 -15.15
CA LEU A 298 18.84 -2.08 -14.75
C LEU A 298 17.43 -2.60 -14.49
N ALA A 299 16.56 -1.80 -13.86
CA ALA A 299 15.17 -2.14 -13.65
C ALA A 299 14.46 -2.40 -15.00
N ASP A 300 14.76 -1.61 -16.03
CA ASP A 300 14.25 -1.82 -17.38
C ASP A 300 14.80 -3.08 -18.04
N GLN A 301 16.12 -3.24 -18.05
CA GLN A 301 16.80 -4.39 -18.66
C GLN A 301 16.34 -5.72 -18.04
N LEU A 302 16.17 -5.74 -16.72
CA LEU A 302 15.76 -6.91 -15.95
C LEU A 302 14.24 -6.99 -15.75
N ARG A 303 13.45 -6.07 -16.32
CA ARG A 303 11.97 -5.99 -16.16
C ARG A 303 11.53 -6.08 -14.69
N LEU A 304 12.13 -5.29 -13.82
CA LEU A 304 11.85 -5.23 -12.39
C LEU A 304 10.88 -4.09 -12.09
N THR A 305 9.60 -4.28 -12.43
CA THR A 305 8.56 -3.24 -12.28
C THR A 305 8.44 -2.68 -10.85
N PRO A 306 8.49 -3.48 -9.77
CA PRO A 306 8.44 -2.92 -8.40
C PRO A 306 9.61 -1.98 -8.09
N LEU A 307 10.81 -2.28 -8.60
CA LEU A 307 11.99 -1.42 -8.45
C LEU A 307 11.84 -0.13 -9.27
N LEU A 308 11.31 -0.22 -10.49
CA LEU A 308 11.01 0.96 -11.31
C LEU A 308 10.04 1.92 -10.60
N ILE A 309 9.02 1.39 -9.92
CA ILE A 309 8.09 2.21 -9.11
C ILE A 309 8.81 2.86 -7.93
N SER A 310 9.77 2.16 -7.31
CA SER A 310 10.57 2.71 -6.21
C SER A 310 11.47 3.85 -6.71
N VAL A 311 12.06 3.69 -7.90
CA VAL A 311 12.82 4.76 -8.57
C VAL A 311 11.92 5.94 -8.93
N TRP A 312 10.69 5.68 -9.38
CA TRP A 312 9.70 6.74 -9.61
C TRP A 312 9.40 7.52 -8.32
N GLN A 313 9.13 6.83 -7.21
CA GLN A 313 8.94 7.45 -5.91
C GLN A 313 10.15 8.31 -5.49
N TYR A 314 11.37 7.83 -5.72
CA TYR A 314 12.59 8.58 -5.44
C TYR A 314 12.62 9.92 -6.21
N HIS A 315 12.25 9.91 -7.49
CA HIS A 315 12.26 11.12 -8.34
C HIS A 315 11.16 12.12 -8.00
N LEU A 316 9.97 11.65 -7.59
CA LEU A 316 8.85 12.52 -7.21
C LEU A 316 9.24 13.45 -6.06
N VAL A 317 9.98 12.93 -5.07
CA VAL A 317 10.46 13.71 -3.92
C VAL A 317 11.35 14.89 -4.33
N ASP A 318 12.14 14.75 -5.40
CA ASP A 318 13.15 15.74 -5.79
C ASP A 318 12.71 16.72 -6.88
N ALA A 319 11.88 16.27 -7.84
CA ALA A 319 11.68 16.98 -9.11
C ALA A 319 10.21 17.13 -9.55
N GLY A 320 9.24 16.59 -8.80
CA GLY A 320 7.83 16.62 -9.18
C GLY A 320 7.51 15.74 -10.39
N ASP A 321 6.57 16.19 -11.24
CA ASP A 321 6.11 15.43 -12.40
C ASP A 321 7.23 15.25 -13.45
N SER A 322 7.37 14.03 -13.96
CA SER A 322 8.52 13.61 -14.77
C SER A 322 8.09 12.67 -15.91
N PRO A 323 8.90 12.47 -16.96
CA PRO A 323 8.63 11.46 -17.98
C PRO A 323 8.42 10.04 -17.40
N LEU A 324 9.01 9.78 -16.23
CA LEU A 324 8.84 8.53 -15.51
C LEU A 324 7.43 8.43 -14.89
N THR A 325 6.83 9.54 -14.46
CA THR A 325 5.43 9.59 -14.01
C THR A 325 4.48 9.21 -15.12
N GLU A 326 4.59 9.84 -16.30
CA GLU A 326 3.77 9.46 -17.46
C GLU A 326 3.98 7.99 -17.81
N ARG A 327 5.23 7.51 -17.81
CA ARG A 327 5.54 6.12 -18.11
C ARG A 327 4.87 5.17 -17.12
N VAL A 328 4.92 5.45 -15.82
CA VAL A 328 4.30 4.63 -14.78
C VAL A 328 2.78 4.65 -14.91
N LEU A 329 2.19 5.85 -14.87
CA LEU A 329 0.75 6.04 -14.89
C LEU A 329 0.10 5.57 -16.20
N SER A 330 0.85 5.54 -17.31
CA SER A 330 0.38 5.07 -18.62
C SER A 330 0.75 3.62 -18.92
N ALA A 331 2.02 3.36 -19.22
CA ALA A 331 2.45 2.11 -19.84
C ALA A 331 2.61 0.99 -18.83
N VAL A 332 3.17 1.30 -17.65
CA VAL A 332 3.42 0.30 -16.60
C VAL A 332 2.11 -0.20 -16.02
N ILE A 333 1.22 0.70 -15.58
CA ILE A 333 -0.09 0.29 -15.06
C ILE A 333 -0.86 -0.52 -16.11
N LYS A 334 -0.91 -0.05 -17.36
CA LYS A 334 -1.63 -0.77 -18.42
C LYS A 334 -1.11 -2.20 -18.63
N ALA A 335 0.18 -2.43 -18.47
CA ALA A 335 0.77 -3.76 -18.63
C ALA A 335 0.59 -4.64 -17.38
N GLU A 336 0.64 -4.06 -16.18
CA GLU A 336 0.86 -4.80 -14.92
C GLU A 336 -0.25 -4.58 -13.87
N PHE A 337 -1.38 -3.95 -14.20
CA PHE A 337 -2.49 -3.70 -13.26
C PHE A 337 -3.07 -4.96 -12.60
N SER A 338 -2.81 -6.14 -13.19
CA SER A 338 -3.22 -7.44 -12.65
C SER A 338 -2.27 -7.99 -11.57
N GLN A 339 -1.09 -7.39 -11.41
CA GLN A 339 -0.12 -7.77 -10.39
C GLN A 339 -0.39 -7.01 -9.10
N GLY A 340 -0.90 -7.70 -8.07
CA GLY A 340 -1.30 -7.07 -6.80
C GLY A 340 -0.19 -6.24 -6.14
N LEU A 341 1.06 -6.72 -6.16
CA LEU A 341 2.21 -5.98 -5.60
C LEU A 341 2.49 -4.66 -6.35
N VAL A 342 2.35 -4.66 -7.67
CA VAL A 342 2.53 -3.46 -8.51
C VAL A 342 1.41 -2.46 -8.20
N SER A 343 0.17 -2.94 -8.18
CA SER A 343 -1.02 -2.12 -7.90
C SER A 343 -0.95 -1.47 -6.53
N GLN A 344 -0.56 -2.23 -5.49
CA GLN A 344 -0.36 -1.71 -4.14
C GLN A 344 0.75 -0.66 -4.10
N ARG A 345 1.93 -0.94 -4.66
CA ARG A 345 3.04 0.03 -4.68
C ARG A 345 2.66 1.32 -5.40
N VAL A 346 1.98 1.24 -6.54
CA VAL A 346 1.49 2.45 -7.24
C VAL A 346 0.52 3.22 -6.37
N ALA A 347 -0.49 2.55 -5.79
CA ALA A 347 -1.48 3.21 -4.92
C ALA A 347 -0.80 3.91 -3.73
N THR A 348 0.11 3.24 -3.03
CA THR A 348 0.88 3.83 -1.92
C THR A 348 1.66 5.06 -2.34
N VAL A 349 2.32 5.04 -3.51
CA VAL A 349 3.06 6.20 -4.02
C VAL A 349 2.11 7.35 -4.38
N VAL A 350 0.97 7.06 -5.01
CA VAL A 350 -0.01 8.09 -5.37
C VAL A 350 -0.65 8.69 -4.12
N VAL A 351 -0.97 7.91 -3.09
CA VAL A 351 -1.45 8.44 -1.80
C VAL A 351 -0.40 9.35 -1.16
N ALA A 352 0.85 8.90 -1.08
CA ALA A 352 1.93 9.67 -0.45
C ALA A 352 2.27 10.98 -1.20
N HIS A 353 2.03 11.02 -2.51
CA HIS A 353 2.42 12.15 -3.39
C HIS A 353 1.22 12.77 -4.14
N GLY A 354 -0.01 12.56 -3.66
CA GLY A 354 -1.24 12.90 -4.39
C GLY A 354 -1.32 14.37 -4.78
N LEU A 355 -0.96 15.28 -3.87
CA LEU A 355 -0.92 16.72 -4.12
C LEU A 355 0.06 17.12 -5.24
N GLN A 356 1.23 16.47 -5.31
CA GLN A 356 2.23 16.75 -6.35
C GLN A 356 1.78 16.25 -7.72
N LEU A 357 1.01 15.16 -7.74
CA LEU A 357 0.55 14.49 -8.95
C LEU A 357 -0.83 14.99 -9.44
N ALA A 358 -1.57 15.72 -8.61
CA ALA A 358 -3.00 15.95 -8.79
C ALA A 358 -3.41 16.46 -10.19
N HIS A 359 -2.63 17.38 -10.76
CA HIS A 359 -2.88 17.94 -12.10
C HIS A 359 -2.87 16.88 -13.22
N SER A 360 -2.11 15.80 -13.03
CA SER A 360 -1.94 14.72 -14.01
C SER A 360 -2.82 13.50 -13.68
N LEU A 361 -3.23 13.29 -12.43
CA LEU A 361 -3.95 12.06 -12.04
C LEU A 361 -5.30 11.89 -12.74
N ALA A 362 -6.05 12.97 -12.94
CA ALA A 362 -7.32 12.93 -13.67
C ALA A 362 -7.15 12.38 -15.10
N GLN A 363 -6.06 12.76 -15.78
CA GLN A 363 -5.74 12.24 -17.11
C GLN A 363 -5.47 10.74 -17.10
N TYR A 364 -4.94 10.17 -16.01
CA TYR A 364 -4.65 8.73 -15.91
C TYR A 364 -5.70 7.95 -15.11
N CYS A 365 -6.85 8.56 -14.80
CA CYS A 365 -7.91 7.94 -14.02
C CYS A 365 -8.38 6.58 -14.58
N PRO A 366 -8.43 6.31 -15.91
CA PRO A 366 -8.85 5.00 -16.39
C PRO A 366 -7.87 3.90 -16.00
N ASN A 367 -6.57 4.20 -15.98
CA ASN A 367 -5.54 3.26 -15.56
C ASN A 367 -5.51 3.08 -14.04
N LEU A 368 -5.63 4.17 -13.28
CA LEU A 368 -5.72 4.11 -11.83
C LEU A 368 -6.91 3.24 -11.41
N LEU A 369 -8.09 3.47 -11.99
CA LEU A 369 -9.29 2.71 -11.65
C LEU A 369 -9.22 1.23 -12.05
N LYS A 370 -8.36 0.82 -13.00
CA LYS A 370 -8.07 -0.61 -13.25
C LYS A 370 -7.42 -1.30 -12.06
N LEU A 371 -6.60 -0.58 -11.28
CA LEU A 371 -5.94 -1.12 -10.09
C LEU A 371 -7.01 -1.58 -9.07
N VAL A 372 -7.91 -0.66 -8.69
CA VAL A 372 -9.00 -0.98 -7.75
C VAL A 372 -10.06 -1.90 -8.36
N ALA A 373 -10.33 -1.81 -9.67
CA ALA A 373 -11.25 -2.76 -10.33
C ALA A 373 -10.72 -4.21 -10.34
N THR A 374 -9.41 -4.40 -10.20
CA THR A 374 -8.76 -5.72 -10.18
C THR A 374 -8.44 -6.20 -8.77
N HIS A 375 -8.14 -5.28 -7.85
CA HIS A 375 -7.83 -5.58 -6.45
C HIS A 375 -8.72 -4.77 -5.47
N PRO A 376 -10.05 -4.86 -5.60
CA PRO A 376 -10.97 -3.99 -4.89
C PRO A 376 -10.83 -4.05 -3.37
N SER A 377 -10.79 -5.26 -2.80
CA SER A 377 -10.72 -5.45 -1.34
C SER A 377 -9.39 -5.02 -0.72
N GLY A 378 -8.34 -4.88 -1.51
CA GLY A 378 -7.00 -4.54 -1.03
C GLY A 378 -6.57 -3.10 -1.29
N LEU A 379 -7.38 -2.32 -2.02
CA LEU A 379 -7.04 -0.96 -2.45
C LEU A 379 -8.14 0.08 -2.17
N VAL A 380 -9.26 -0.31 -1.55
CA VAL A 380 -10.38 0.60 -1.33
C VAL A 380 -9.99 1.80 -0.45
N GLU A 381 -9.20 1.57 0.59
CA GLU A 381 -8.76 2.62 1.53
C GLU A 381 -7.87 3.63 0.79
N GLU A 382 -6.86 3.16 0.07
CA GLU A 382 -5.99 4.03 -0.72
C GLU A 382 -6.75 4.80 -1.79
N PHE A 383 -7.76 4.20 -2.42
CA PHE A 383 -8.55 4.89 -3.45
C PHE A 383 -9.50 5.94 -2.88
N LEU A 384 -9.97 5.80 -1.64
CA LEU A 384 -10.70 6.87 -0.96
C LEU A 384 -9.82 8.11 -0.78
N ASP A 385 -8.51 7.93 -0.55
CA ASP A 385 -7.54 9.03 -0.45
C ASP A 385 -7.13 9.57 -1.84
N ILE A 386 -7.08 8.73 -2.87
CA ILE A 386 -6.70 9.14 -4.23
C ILE A 386 -7.81 9.94 -4.93
N VAL A 387 -9.08 9.56 -4.75
CA VAL A 387 -10.22 10.14 -5.48
C VAL A 387 -10.30 11.67 -5.38
N PRO A 388 -10.14 12.31 -4.21
CA PRO A 388 -10.13 13.77 -4.10
C PRO A 388 -9.10 14.43 -5.03
N HIS A 389 -7.93 13.82 -5.24
CA HIS A 389 -6.91 14.35 -6.13
C HIS A 389 -7.26 14.25 -7.62
N LEU A 390 -8.24 13.41 -8.00
CA LEU A 390 -8.74 13.32 -9.38
C LEU A 390 -9.62 14.52 -9.75
N THR A 391 -10.09 15.28 -8.77
CA THR A 391 -11.04 16.40 -8.97
C THR A 391 -10.35 17.73 -9.24
N VAL A 392 -9.02 17.80 -9.07
CA VAL A 392 -8.24 19.03 -9.23
C VAL A 392 -8.25 19.56 -10.67
N ASN A 393 -8.33 18.66 -11.66
CA ASN A 393 -8.46 19.06 -13.06
C ASN A 393 -9.95 19.11 -13.45
N THR A 394 -10.52 20.32 -13.50
CA THR A 394 -11.94 20.55 -13.80
C THR A 394 -12.32 20.19 -15.24
N GLU A 395 -11.38 20.19 -16.19
CA GLU A 395 -11.66 19.82 -17.60
C GLU A 395 -12.01 18.34 -17.75
N LEU A 396 -11.54 17.49 -16.84
CA LEU A 396 -11.74 16.04 -16.87
C LEU A 396 -12.72 15.54 -15.80
N ILE A 397 -13.35 16.43 -15.03
CA ILE A 397 -14.19 16.06 -13.89
C ILE A 397 -15.39 15.18 -14.30
N VAL A 398 -15.98 15.47 -15.47
CA VAL A 398 -17.07 14.68 -16.06
C VAL A 398 -16.58 13.29 -16.49
N GLU A 399 -15.38 13.21 -17.04
CA GLU A 399 -14.79 11.95 -17.45
C GLU A 399 -14.40 11.08 -16.24
N VAL A 400 -13.98 11.70 -15.13
CA VAL A 400 -13.77 11.00 -13.84
C VAL A 400 -15.09 10.45 -13.29
N LEU A 401 -16.18 11.24 -13.31
CA LEU A 401 -17.51 10.78 -12.93
C LEU A 401 -17.91 9.52 -13.74
N HIS A 402 -17.74 9.55 -15.06
CA HIS A 402 -18.03 8.40 -15.91
C HIS A 402 -17.22 7.17 -15.51
N CYS A 403 -15.90 7.31 -15.34
CA CYS A 403 -15.05 6.18 -14.97
C CYS A 403 -15.42 5.57 -13.61
N LEU A 404 -15.86 6.38 -12.64
CA LEU A 404 -16.33 5.90 -11.34
C LEU A 404 -17.65 5.14 -11.45
N LEU A 405 -18.63 5.68 -12.20
CA LEU A 405 -19.91 5.03 -12.47
C LEU A 405 -19.75 3.71 -13.24
N ASP A 406 -18.70 3.59 -14.04
CA ASP A 406 -18.46 2.43 -14.87
C ASP A 406 -17.53 1.40 -14.24
N LEU A 407 -17.08 1.60 -12.99
CA LEU A 407 -16.17 0.69 -12.30
C LEU A 407 -16.63 -0.79 -12.34
N PRO A 408 -17.93 -1.13 -12.17
CA PRO A 408 -18.41 -2.51 -12.36
C PRO A 408 -18.24 -3.04 -13.79
N LEU A 409 -18.51 -2.20 -14.79
CA LEU A 409 -18.36 -2.58 -16.20
C LEU A 409 -16.88 -2.74 -16.56
N LEU A 410 -16.01 -1.85 -16.08
CA LEU A 410 -14.57 -1.95 -16.21
C LEU A 410 -14.06 -3.29 -15.63
N SER A 411 -14.52 -3.66 -14.44
CA SER A 411 -14.18 -4.94 -13.81
C SER A 411 -14.60 -6.14 -14.67
N ALA A 412 -15.83 -6.12 -15.21
CA ALA A 412 -16.30 -7.16 -16.13
C ALA A 412 -15.46 -7.22 -17.42
N THR A 413 -15.11 -6.07 -18.00
CA THR A 413 -14.23 -5.96 -19.17
C THR A 413 -12.83 -6.51 -18.88
N ILE A 414 -12.28 -6.26 -17.68
CA ILE A 414 -11.01 -6.81 -17.23
C ILE A 414 -11.08 -8.34 -17.16
N CYS A 415 -12.14 -8.92 -16.57
CA CYS A 415 -12.33 -10.37 -16.55
C CYS A 415 -12.28 -10.96 -17.97
N VAL A 416 -12.98 -10.33 -18.92
CA VAL A 416 -12.97 -10.74 -20.33
C VAL A 416 -11.58 -10.58 -20.97
N SER A 417 -10.83 -9.53 -20.63
CA SER A 417 -9.47 -9.30 -21.15
C SER A 417 -8.48 -10.41 -20.76
N GLN A 418 -8.69 -11.06 -19.61
CA GLN A 418 -7.81 -12.11 -19.08
C GLN A 418 -8.12 -13.51 -19.64
N THR A 419 -9.15 -13.64 -20.49
CA THR A 419 -9.61 -14.94 -21.02
C THR A 419 -8.49 -15.76 -21.66
N SER A 420 -7.64 -15.14 -22.48
CA SER A 420 -6.56 -15.85 -23.18
C SER A 420 -5.52 -16.44 -22.21
N LEU A 421 -5.16 -15.69 -21.17
CA LEU A 421 -4.21 -16.14 -20.13
C LEU A 421 -4.79 -17.30 -19.33
N LEU A 422 -6.08 -17.22 -18.96
CA LEU A 422 -6.76 -18.29 -18.22
C LEU A 422 -6.84 -19.58 -19.03
N VAL A 423 -7.15 -19.49 -20.34
CA VAL A 423 -7.15 -20.65 -21.24
C VAL A 423 -5.75 -21.26 -21.37
N GLN A 424 -4.71 -20.43 -21.52
CA GLN A 424 -3.32 -20.90 -21.58
C GLN A 424 -2.88 -21.58 -20.27
N ALA A 425 -3.40 -21.14 -19.13
CA ALA A 425 -3.18 -21.76 -17.83
C ALA A 425 -4.04 -23.02 -17.58
N GLY A 426 -4.87 -23.43 -18.56
CA GLY A 426 -5.66 -24.66 -18.50
C GLY A 426 -7.03 -24.53 -17.82
N PHE A 427 -7.48 -23.31 -17.52
CA PHE A 427 -8.82 -23.09 -16.93
C PHE A 427 -9.93 -23.20 -17.98
N LYS A 428 -11.05 -23.80 -17.59
CA LYS A 428 -12.27 -23.88 -18.42
C LYS A 428 -13.12 -22.63 -18.21
N VAL A 429 -13.06 -21.70 -19.16
CA VAL A 429 -13.72 -20.37 -19.08
C VAL A 429 -14.68 -20.14 -20.26
N THR A 430 -15.71 -20.99 -20.39
CA THR A 430 -16.62 -21.01 -21.55
C THR A 430 -17.41 -19.71 -21.72
N SER A 431 -17.96 -19.15 -20.64
CA SER A 431 -18.71 -17.88 -20.67
C SER A 431 -17.83 -16.69 -21.06
N LEU A 432 -16.64 -16.58 -20.49
CA LEU A 432 -15.68 -15.53 -20.82
C LEU A 432 -15.23 -15.62 -22.28
N LEU A 433 -15.01 -16.85 -22.78
CA LEU A 433 -14.63 -17.08 -24.18
C LEU A 433 -15.73 -16.65 -25.16
N SER A 434 -17.00 -17.00 -24.90
CA SER A 434 -18.10 -16.59 -25.77
C SER A 434 -18.29 -15.08 -25.79
N VAL A 435 -18.17 -14.43 -24.62
CA VAL A 435 -18.26 -12.97 -24.52
C VAL A 435 -17.09 -12.31 -25.26
N LYS A 436 -15.86 -12.83 -25.11
CA LYS A 436 -14.69 -12.32 -25.84
C LYS A 436 -14.88 -12.43 -27.36
N GLN A 437 -15.38 -13.56 -27.84
CA GLN A 437 -15.66 -13.79 -29.27
C GLN A 437 -16.74 -12.84 -29.80
N GLN A 438 -17.79 -12.59 -29.03
CA GLN A 438 -18.83 -11.64 -29.40
C GLN A 438 -18.28 -10.22 -29.51
N ILE A 439 -17.52 -9.77 -28.51
CA ILE A 439 -16.85 -8.46 -28.53
C ILE A 439 -15.88 -8.38 -29.71
N ASP A 440 -15.11 -9.44 -29.98
CA ASP A 440 -14.20 -9.49 -31.12
C ASP A 440 -14.90 -9.65 -32.48
N GLY A 441 -16.19 -9.99 -32.51
CA GLY A 441 -16.99 -10.11 -33.72
C GLY A 441 -17.68 -8.80 -34.12
N THR A 442 -17.91 -7.88 -33.18
CA THR A 442 -18.74 -6.69 -33.39
C THR A 442 -17.92 -5.40 -33.27
N ALA A 443 -17.87 -4.59 -34.33
CA ALA A 443 -17.07 -3.37 -34.38
C ALA A 443 -17.38 -2.39 -33.23
N ASP A 444 -18.66 -2.12 -32.98
CA ASP A 444 -19.11 -1.20 -31.93
C ASP A 444 -18.70 -1.67 -30.53
N LEU A 445 -18.84 -2.97 -30.25
CA LEU A 445 -18.41 -3.55 -28.96
C LEU A 445 -16.89 -3.48 -28.78
N LYS A 446 -16.11 -3.61 -29.86
CA LYS A 446 -14.65 -3.41 -29.80
C LYS A 446 -14.27 -1.99 -29.44
N VAL A 447 -15.01 -1.00 -29.94
CA VAL A 447 -14.73 0.41 -29.63
C VAL A 447 -14.96 0.65 -28.14
N VAL A 448 -16.09 0.21 -27.59
CA VAL A 448 -16.38 0.31 -26.16
C VAL A 448 -15.36 -0.47 -25.32
N TYR A 449 -14.99 -1.69 -25.72
CA TYR A 449 -13.95 -2.47 -25.05
C TYR A 449 -12.60 -1.73 -25.02
N LYS A 450 -12.18 -1.13 -26.14
CA LYS A 450 -10.94 -0.35 -26.22
C LYS A 450 -11.00 0.89 -25.34
N HIS A 451 -12.15 1.55 -25.30
CA HIS A 451 -12.39 2.68 -24.41
C HIS A 451 -12.17 2.27 -22.95
N PHE A 452 -12.80 1.22 -22.44
CA PHE A 452 -12.55 0.72 -21.08
C PHE A 452 -11.07 0.38 -20.80
N MET A 453 -10.35 -0.12 -21.81
CA MET A 453 -8.95 -0.50 -21.69
C MET A 453 -7.95 0.65 -21.98
N ARG A 454 -8.41 1.89 -22.18
CA ARG A 454 -7.57 3.06 -22.50
C ARG A 454 -6.63 3.44 -21.35
N SER A 455 -5.51 4.09 -21.67
CA SER A 455 -4.54 4.54 -20.65
C SER A 455 -4.85 5.92 -20.09
N LYS A 456 -5.45 6.79 -20.91
CA LYS A 456 -5.66 8.21 -20.62
C LYS A 456 -7.13 8.57 -20.85
N ALA A 457 -7.64 9.43 -19.99
CA ALA A 457 -8.92 10.11 -20.12
C ALA A 457 -8.79 11.27 -21.13
N GLN A 458 -9.86 11.50 -21.89
CA GLN A 458 -10.02 12.63 -22.79
C GLN A 458 -11.43 13.20 -22.60
N ALA A 459 -11.55 14.53 -22.56
CA ALA A 459 -12.84 15.19 -22.37
C ALA A 459 -13.82 14.83 -23.51
N GLY A 460 -15.05 14.47 -23.16
CA GLY A 460 -16.13 14.15 -24.11
C GLY A 460 -16.00 12.78 -24.80
N GLU A 461 -14.98 11.97 -24.49
CA GLU A 461 -14.81 10.65 -25.12
C GLU A 461 -15.95 9.70 -24.75
N THR A 462 -16.37 9.69 -23.48
CA THR A 462 -17.45 8.83 -23.00
C THR A 462 -18.81 9.23 -23.60
N ASP A 463 -19.09 10.53 -23.73
CA ASP A 463 -20.35 11.05 -24.29
C ASP A 463 -20.57 10.60 -25.75
N ALA A 464 -19.49 10.40 -26.51
CA ALA A 464 -19.57 9.85 -27.86
C ALA A 464 -19.95 8.36 -27.90
N LEU A 465 -19.81 7.65 -26.78
CA LEU A 465 -19.93 6.19 -26.70
C LEU A 465 -21.11 5.70 -25.85
N VAL A 466 -21.71 6.55 -25.02
CA VAL A 466 -22.81 6.16 -24.11
C VAL A 466 -23.97 5.47 -24.82
N MET A 467 -24.26 5.81 -26.07
CA MET A 467 -25.30 5.16 -26.89
C MET A 467 -25.03 3.68 -27.18
N LEU A 468 -23.77 3.24 -27.08
CA LEU A 468 -23.37 1.84 -27.30
C LEU A 468 -23.39 1.00 -26.01
N TYR A 469 -23.55 1.62 -24.85
CA TYR A 469 -23.56 0.92 -23.55
C TYR A 469 -24.70 -0.12 -23.48
N PRO A 470 -25.92 0.18 -23.99
CA PRO A 470 -26.99 -0.81 -24.08
C PRO A 470 -26.73 -1.98 -25.05
N ALA A 471 -25.69 -1.98 -25.87
CA ALA A 471 -25.27 -3.20 -26.57
C ALA A 471 -24.20 -3.93 -25.73
N TYR A 472 -23.31 -3.17 -25.11
CA TYR A 472 -22.18 -3.69 -24.35
C TYR A 472 -22.59 -4.43 -23.07
N TRP A 473 -23.52 -3.90 -22.28
CA TRP A 473 -24.06 -4.57 -21.09
C TRP A 473 -24.70 -5.95 -21.42
N VAL A 474 -25.39 -6.10 -22.57
CA VAL A 474 -26.01 -7.36 -23.00
C VAL A 474 -24.93 -8.39 -23.28
N ALA A 475 -23.87 -7.97 -23.98
CA ALA A 475 -22.71 -8.82 -24.24
C ALA A 475 -22.02 -9.25 -22.94
N LEU A 476 -21.92 -8.36 -21.94
CA LEU A 476 -21.29 -8.66 -20.65
C LEU A 476 -22.20 -9.41 -19.66
N LYS A 477 -23.50 -9.54 -19.92
CA LYS A 477 -24.46 -10.19 -19.01
C LYS A 477 -23.98 -11.54 -18.41
N PRO A 478 -23.33 -12.44 -19.17
CA PRO A 478 -22.85 -13.72 -18.63
C PRO A 478 -21.76 -13.61 -17.56
N VAL A 479 -21.12 -12.45 -17.41
CA VAL A 479 -19.96 -12.22 -16.53
C VAL A 479 -20.24 -11.20 -15.42
N LEU A 480 -21.42 -10.59 -15.38
CA LEU A 480 -21.78 -9.61 -14.34
C LEU A 480 -21.92 -10.22 -12.95
N SER A 481 -22.16 -11.53 -12.84
CA SER A 481 -22.26 -12.26 -11.58
C SER A 481 -20.90 -12.78 -11.07
N LEU A 482 -19.78 -12.35 -11.66
CA LEU A 482 -18.47 -12.71 -11.15
C LEU A 482 -18.20 -11.91 -9.86
N GLY A 483 -17.65 -12.58 -8.83
CA GLY A 483 -17.44 -11.96 -7.52
C GLY A 483 -16.62 -10.66 -7.57
N LEU A 484 -15.67 -10.53 -8.51
CA LEU A 484 -14.92 -9.29 -8.69
C LEU A 484 -15.83 -8.10 -9.08
N VAL A 485 -16.81 -8.33 -9.96
CA VAL A 485 -17.78 -7.33 -10.41
C VAL A 485 -18.72 -6.97 -9.27
N GLU A 486 -19.18 -7.96 -8.50
CA GLU A 486 -20.05 -7.74 -7.33
C GLU A 486 -19.36 -6.89 -6.26
N VAL A 487 -18.08 -7.13 -5.98
CA VAL A 487 -17.31 -6.30 -5.03
C VAL A 487 -17.13 -4.88 -5.60
N CYS A 488 -16.84 -4.74 -6.89
CA CYS A 488 -16.75 -3.41 -7.52
C CYS A 488 -18.08 -2.64 -7.47
N CYS A 489 -19.23 -3.32 -7.50
CA CYS A 489 -20.54 -2.70 -7.29
C CYS A 489 -20.72 -2.13 -5.88
N GLN A 490 -20.06 -2.71 -4.87
CA GLN A 490 -20.10 -2.21 -3.49
C GLN A 490 -19.13 -1.04 -3.28
N ILE A 491 -17.99 -1.06 -3.99
CA ILE A 491 -16.94 -0.04 -3.86
C ILE A 491 -17.24 1.21 -4.69
N ALA A 492 -17.84 1.06 -5.87
CA ALA A 492 -18.12 2.20 -6.74
C ALA A 492 -18.92 3.32 -6.06
N PRO A 493 -20.00 3.05 -5.29
CA PRO A 493 -20.70 4.09 -4.53
C PRO A 493 -19.83 4.77 -3.45
N LEU A 494 -18.90 4.04 -2.82
CA LEU A 494 -17.98 4.62 -1.81
C LEU A 494 -17.03 5.63 -2.46
N LEU A 495 -16.41 5.24 -3.58
CA LEU A 495 -15.51 6.12 -4.33
C LEU A 495 -16.27 7.30 -4.95
N LEU A 496 -17.49 7.06 -5.44
CA LEU A 496 -18.36 8.11 -5.95
C LEU A 496 -18.74 9.10 -4.85
N SER A 497 -19.00 8.65 -3.61
CA SER A 497 -19.26 9.55 -2.49
C SER A 497 -18.07 10.46 -2.22
N ALA A 498 -16.85 9.90 -2.13
CA ALA A 498 -15.63 10.69 -1.92
C ALA A 498 -15.41 11.72 -3.05
N PHE A 499 -15.72 11.34 -4.29
CA PHE A 499 -15.68 12.25 -5.44
C PHE A 499 -16.69 13.39 -5.29
N LEU A 500 -17.96 13.06 -5.04
CA LEU A 500 -19.04 14.04 -4.90
C LEU A 500 -18.79 15.01 -3.73
N ASP A 501 -18.29 14.49 -2.61
CA ASP A 501 -17.89 15.32 -1.46
C ASP A 501 -16.76 16.30 -1.79
N SER A 502 -15.84 15.92 -2.68
CA SER A 502 -14.71 16.77 -3.08
C SER A 502 -15.14 17.90 -4.03
N VAL A 503 -16.25 17.76 -4.74
CA VAL A 503 -16.68 18.71 -5.79
C VAL A 503 -17.90 19.54 -5.40
N ARG A 504 -18.65 19.14 -4.36
CA ARG A 504 -19.94 19.74 -3.97
C ARG A 504 -19.90 21.27 -3.82
N ASP A 505 -18.78 21.81 -3.34
CA ASP A 505 -18.62 23.25 -3.08
C ASP A 505 -18.18 24.04 -4.34
N CYS A 506 -17.91 23.37 -5.47
CA CYS A 506 -17.46 23.97 -6.73
C CYS A 506 -18.59 24.11 -7.74
N HIS A 507 -19.09 25.34 -7.93
CA HIS A 507 -20.20 25.63 -8.84
C HIS A 507 -19.92 25.29 -10.31
N GLU A 508 -18.71 25.55 -10.81
CA GLU A 508 -18.34 25.22 -12.19
C GLU A 508 -18.37 23.71 -12.43
N ALA A 509 -17.81 22.92 -11.50
CA ALA A 509 -17.86 21.48 -11.55
C ALA A 509 -19.30 20.96 -11.55
N ASN A 510 -20.13 21.46 -10.62
CA ASN A 510 -21.53 21.04 -10.48
C ASN A 510 -22.36 21.31 -11.75
N ASN A 511 -22.13 22.46 -12.41
CA ASN A 511 -22.78 22.79 -13.66
C ASN A 511 -22.45 21.81 -14.78
N SER A 512 -21.20 21.34 -14.86
CA SER A 512 -20.78 20.35 -15.85
C SER A 512 -21.22 18.93 -15.50
N LEU A 513 -21.28 18.59 -14.21
CA LEU A 513 -21.67 17.26 -13.74
C LEU A 513 -23.16 16.99 -13.88
N LEU A 514 -24.02 18.00 -13.69
CA LEU A 514 -25.47 17.81 -13.66
C LEU A 514 -26.03 17.18 -14.96
N PRO A 515 -25.71 17.69 -16.17
CA PRO A 515 -26.14 17.03 -17.41
C PRO A 515 -25.60 15.60 -17.53
N ALA A 516 -24.33 15.39 -17.19
CA ALA A 516 -23.67 14.09 -17.28
C ALA A 516 -24.32 13.04 -16.36
N ILE A 517 -24.71 13.45 -15.14
CA ILE A 517 -25.46 12.61 -14.20
C ILE A 517 -26.76 12.14 -14.84
N PHE A 518 -27.60 13.06 -15.34
CA PHE A 518 -28.89 12.71 -15.92
C PHE A 518 -28.77 11.81 -17.15
N THR A 519 -27.79 12.05 -18.01
CA THR A 519 -27.52 11.19 -19.17
C THR A 519 -27.11 9.78 -18.77
N ARG A 520 -26.41 9.61 -17.65
CA ARG A 520 -25.87 8.29 -17.21
C ARG A 520 -26.85 7.46 -16.38
N LEU A 521 -27.84 8.05 -15.70
CA LEU A 521 -28.80 7.32 -14.86
C LEU A 521 -29.44 6.08 -15.53
N PRO A 522 -29.97 6.16 -16.77
CA PRO A 522 -30.57 4.99 -17.43
C PRO A 522 -29.52 3.98 -17.95
N LEU A 523 -28.23 4.32 -17.90
CA LEU A 523 -27.13 3.56 -18.49
C LEU A 523 -26.18 2.95 -17.45
N LEU A 524 -26.57 2.97 -16.16
CA LEU A 524 -25.84 2.30 -15.09
C LEU A 524 -25.84 0.77 -15.29
N CYS A 525 -24.80 0.11 -14.77
CA CYS A 525 -24.72 -1.35 -14.76
C CYS A 525 -26.03 -1.97 -14.21
N PRO A 526 -26.63 -2.98 -14.88
CA PRO A 526 -27.99 -3.45 -14.58
C PRO A 526 -28.04 -4.40 -13.37
N LEU A 527 -27.50 -3.95 -12.25
CA LEU A 527 -27.51 -4.66 -10.97
C LEU A 527 -28.32 -3.83 -9.96
N PRO A 528 -29.50 -4.32 -9.49
CA PRO A 528 -30.44 -3.50 -8.72
C PRO A 528 -29.85 -2.88 -7.45
N ALA A 529 -29.03 -3.63 -6.71
CA ALA A 529 -28.39 -3.12 -5.49
C ALA A 529 -27.41 -1.97 -5.78
N TYR A 530 -26.67 -2.06 -6.89
CA TYR A 530 -25.76 -1.01 -7.33
C TYR A 530 -26.51 0.24 -7.76
N GLN A 531 -27.51 0.08 -8.64
CA GLN A 531 -28.33 1.19 -9.15
C GLN A 531 -29.00 1.94 -7.99
N LYS A 532 -29.61 1.19 -7.05
CA LYS A 532 -30.22 1.78 -5.86
C LYS A 532 -29.22 2.60 -5.05
N ALA A 533 -28.04 2.05 -4.74
CA ALA A 533 -27.03 2.77 -3.96
C ALA A 533 -26.56 4.06 -4.66
N VAL A 534 -26.38 4.03 -5.99
CA VAL A 534 -26.01 5.22 -6.76
C VAL A 534 -27.15 6.24 -6.80
N PHE A 535 -28.40 5.81 -7.00
CA PHE A 535 -29.55 6.73 -6.99
C PHE A 535 -29.76 7.39 -5.62
N ASP A 536 -29.65 6.63 -4.53
CA ASP A 536 -29.76 7.16 -3.17
C ASP A 536 -28.67 8.20 -2.91
N LEU A 537 -27.42 7.92 -3.31
CA LEU A 537 -26.28 8.84 -3.18
C LEU A 537 -26.46 10.12 -4.01
N LEU A 538 -26.84 10.00 -5.28
CA LEU A 538 -27.08 11.15 -6.15
C LEU A 538 -28.26 11.99 -5.66
N SER A 539 -29.28 11.38 -5.08
CA SER A 539 -30.40 12.11 -4.46
C SER A 539 -29.93 12.98 -3.29
N GLN A 540 -29.10 12.41 -2.40
CA GLN A 540 -28.53 13.15 -1.26
C GLN A 540 -27.60 14.28 -1.72
N TYR A 541 -26.79 14.01 -2.74
CA TYR A 541 -25.92 15.00 -3.35
C TYR A 541 -26.73 16.17 -3.94
N MET A 542 -27.74 15.88 -4.76
CA MET A 542 -28.60 16.90 -5.35
C MET A 542 -29.35 17.72 -4.30
N ALA A 543 -29.88 17.08 -3.25
CA ALA A 543 -30.51 17.80 -2.14
C ALA A 543 -29.57 18.80 -1.46
N THR A 544 -28.29 18.43 -1.33
CA THR A 544 -27.27 19.26 -0.68
C THR A 544 -26.85 20.41 -1.58
N VAL A 545 -26.46 20.09 -2.81
CA VAL A 545 -25.93 21.04 -3.77
C VAL A 545 -27.00 22.04 -4.23
N SER A 546 -28.23 21.60 -4.50
CA SER A 546 -29.32 22.50 -4.88
C SER A 546 -29.73 23.49 -3.77
N ARG A 547 -29.51 23.14 -2.50
CA ARG A 547 -29.72 24.08 -1.38
C ARG A 547 -28.62 25.13 -1.29
N GLN A 548 -27.38 24.74 -1.56
CA GLN A 548 -26.22 25.63 -1.52
C GLN A 548 -26.11 26.51 -2.78
N GLN A 549 -26.52 25.97 -3.93
CA GLN A 549 -26.36 26.56 -5.25
C GLN A 549 -27.68 26.39 -6.06
N PRO A 550 -28.74 27.15 -5.71
CA PRO A 550 -30.06 26.95 -6.33
C PRO A 550 -30.11 27.18 -7.83
N GLU A 551 -29.20 28.00 -8.36
CA GLU A 551 -29.09 28.34 -9.78
C GLU A 551 -28.83 27.10 -10.67
N LEU A 552 -28.26 26.03 -10.10
CA LEU A 552 -28.03 24.77 -10.83
C LEU A 552 -29.32 24.16 -11.37
N LEU A 553 -30.43 24.30 -10.64
CA LEU A 553 -31.74 23.81 -11.07
C LEU A 553 -32.31 24.63 -12.23
N GLY A 554 -31.76 25.82 -12.49
CA GLY A 554 -32.07 26.61 -13.68
C GLY A 554 -31.46 26.06 -14.97
N ASN A 555 -30.55 25.08 -14.89
CA ASN A 555 -29.98 24.45 -16.07
C ASN A 555 -31.08 23.71 -16.87
N PRO A 556 -31.15 23.87 -18.21
CA PRO A 556 -32.15 23.22 -19.04
C PRO A 556 -32.24 21.70 -18.86
N CYS A 557 -31.13 21.03 -18.49
CA CYS A 557 -31.14 19.59 -18.26
C CYS A 557 -32.04 19.16 -17.10
N ALA A 558 -32.24 20.01 -16.08
CA ALA A 558 -33.13 19.70 -14.96
C ALA A 558 -34.60 19.66 -15.40
N ALA A 559 -35.04 20.68 -16.15
CA ALA A 559 -36.37 20.70 -16.75
C ALA A 559 -36.56 19.53 -17.74
N GLN A 560 -35.55 19.25 -18.58
CA GLN A 560 -35.58 18.11 -19.51
C GLN A 560 -35.66 16.76 -18.78
N PHE A 561 -35.01 16.62 -17.62
CA PHE A 561 -35.10 15.42 -16.82
C PHE A 561 -36.51 15.24 -16.23
N LEU A 562 -37.13 16.31 -15.73
CA LEU A 562 -38.47 16.27 -15.15
C LEU A 562 -39.58 16.08 -16.20
N SER A 563 -39.36 16.48 -17.44
CA SER A 563 -40.34 16.28 -18.53
C SER A 563 -40.45 14.83 -19.01
N ILE A 564 -39.55 13.95 -18.58
CA ILE A 564 -39.57 12.53 -18.94
C ILE A 564 -40.21 11.72 -17.81
N THR A 565 -41.49 11.36 -17.97
CA THR A 565 -42.28 10.65 -16.95
C THR A 565 -41.70 9.30 -16.53
N SER A 566 -40.98 8.59 -17.40
CA SER A 566 -40.32 7.33 -17.04
C SER A 566 -39.24 7.48 -15.97
N ASN A 567 -38.69 8.69 -15.77
CA ASN A 567 -37.72 8.97 -14.71
C ASN A 567 -38.31 8.82 -13.30
N THR A 568 -39.63 9.01 -13.16
CA THR A 568 -40.36 8.80 -11.90
C THR A 568 -40.30 7.34 -11.42
N GLN A 569 -40.17 6.40 -12.35
CA GLN A 569 -40.04 4.96 -12.04
C GLN A 569 -38.56 4.56 -11.92
N LEU A 570 -37.69 5.18 -12.72
CA LEU A 570 -36.25 4.88 -12.72
C LEU A 570 -35.58 5.26 -11.41
N CYS A 571 -35.81 6.48 -10.92
CA CYS A 571 -35.13 7.05 -9.76
C CYS A 571 -36.07 7.98 -8.96
N PRO A 572 -37.11 7.44 -8.32
CA PRO A 572 -38.19 8.22 -7.69
C PRO A 572 -37.68 9.25 -6.68
N GLN A 573 -36.76 8.85 -5.79
CA GLN A 573 -36.23 9.76 -4.76
C GLN A 573 -35.49 10.96 -5.33
N LEU A 574 -34.71 10.75 -6.40
CA LEU A 574 -33.98 11.82 -7.07
C LEU A 574 -34.97 12.77 -7.77
N PHE A 575 -35.97 12.20 -8.43
CA PHE A 575 -37.04 12.96 -9.07
C PHE A 575 -37.78 13.85 -8.06
N ASP A 576 -38.26 13.26 -6.96
CA ASP A 576 -38.92 13.98 -5.87
C ASP A 576 -38.03 15.08 -5.27
N THR A 577 -36.74 14.78 -5.09
CA THR A 577 -35.76 15.73 -4.56
C THR A 577 -35.63 16.95 -5.46
N ILE A 578 -35.53 16.76 -6.77
CA ILE A 578 -35.39 17.86 -7.74
C ILE A 578 -36.67 18.70 -7.76
N VAL A 579 -37.86 18.08 -7.80
CA VAL A 579 -39.14 18.80 -7.78
C VAL A 579 -39.27 19.64 -6.51
N SER A 580 -38.99 19.04 -5.34
CA SER A 580 -39.10 19.72 -4.05
C SER A 580 -38.10 20.88 -3.93
N THR A 581 -36.82 20.63 -4.25
CA THR A 581 -35.77 21.65 -4.15
C THR A 581 -35.93 22.77 -5.17
N ALA A 582 -36.50 22.50 -6.35
CA ALA A 582 -36.85 23.52 -7.32
C ALA A 582 -37.88 24.50 -6.74
N GLY A 583 -38.96 23.98 -6.13
CA GLY A 583 -39.97 24.81 -5.48
C GLY A 583 -39.44 25.59 -4.27
N ASP A 584 -38.49 25.05 -3.53
CA ASP A 584 -37.96 25.70 -2.32
C ASP A 584 -36.90 26.77 -2.58
N ASN A 585 -36.09 26.62 -3.64
CA ASN A 585 -34.83 27.35 -3.75
C ASN A 585 -34.68 28.18 -5.04
N LEU A 586 -35.46 27.94 -6.10
CA LEU A 586 -35.35 28.74 -7.33
C LEU A 586 -35.84 30.18 -7.09
N GLN A 587 -35.01 31.16 -7.46
CA GLN A 587 -35.31 32.58 -7.24
C GLN A 587 -35.30 33.44 -8.51
N LYS A 588 -34.66 32.97 -9.60
CA LYS A 588 -34.56 33.73 -10.85
C LYS A 588 -35.80 33.49 -11.70
N GLU A 589 -36.50 34.58 -12.05
CA GLU A 589 -37.76 34.59 -12.81
C GLU A 589 -37.73 33.69 -14.05
N GLN A 590 -36.71 33.83 -14.91
CA GLN A 590 -36.59 33.01 -16.12
C GLN A 590 -36.45 31.49 -15.82
N HIS A 591 -35.81 31.11 -14.72
CA HIS A 591 -35.70 29.71 -14.32
C HIS A 591 -36.99 29.19 -13.67
N ILE A 592 -37.68 30.06 -12.93
CA ILE A 592 -38.99 29.78 -12.33
C ILE A 592 -40.01 29.52 -13.44
N GLU A 593 -40.11 30.37 -14.46
CA GLU A 593 -41.04 30.21 -15.58
C GLU A 593 -40.84 28.85 -16.27
N ASN A 594 -39.61 28.54 -16.69
CA ASN A 594 -39.31 27.27 -17.38
C ASN A 594 -39.61 26.03 -16.50
N MET A 595 -39.27 26.10 -15.21
CA MET A 595 -39.54 25.02 -14.28
C MET A 595 -41.04 24.87 -13.99
N PHE A 596 -41.76 25.98 -13.84
CA PHE A 596 -43.19 26.01 -13.63
C PHE A 596 -43.94 25.37 -14.81
N GLU A 597 -43.63 25.80 -16.04
CA GLU A 597 -44.22 25.21 -17.25
C GLU A 597 -43.98 23.69 -17.35
N THR A 598 -42.76 23.26 -17.02
CA THR A 598 -42.39 21.84 -17.02
C THR A 598 -43.17 21.05 -15.99
N LEU A 599 -43.25 21.53 -14.74
CA LEU A 599 -43.98 20.88 -13.66
C LEU A 599 -45.50 20.89 -13.91
N GLU A 600 -46.03 21.94 -14.53
CA GLU A 600 -47.44 22.01 -14.89
C GLU A 600 -47.77 20.99 -15.99
N ALA A 601 -46.94 20.88 -17.02
CA ALA A 601 -47.09 19.87 -18.07
C ALA A 601 -47.04 18.45 -17.48
N LEU A 602 -46.06 18.18 -16.60
CA LEU A 602 -45.94 16.91 -15.88
C LEU A 602 -47.20 16.60 -15.06
N LEU A 603 -47.71 17.56 -14.29
CA LEU A 603 -48.92 17.37 -13.49
C LEU A 603 -50.13 17.01 -14.37
N ARG A 604 -50.28 17.67 -15.53
CA ARG A 604 -51.35 17.33 -16.49
C ARG A 604 -51.21 15.90 -17.00
N GLU A 605 -50.00 15.47 -17.37
CA GLU A 605 -49.77 14.08 -17.81
C GLU A 605 -50.12 13.07 -16.73
N MET A 606 -49.68 13.30 -15.49
CA MET A 606 -49.97 12.44 -14.34
C MET A 606 -51.48 12.34 -14.04
N LEU A 607 -52.23 13.44 -14.18
CA LEU A 607 -53.68 13.45 -13.93
C LEU A 607 -54.50 12.81 -15.07
N VAL A 608 -53.99 12.86 -16.30
CA VAL A 608 -54.63 12.23 -17.47
C VAL A 608 -54.40 10.72 -17.47
N ASP A 609 -53.25 10.26 -16.98
CA ASP A 609 -52.95 8.84 -16.85
C ASP A 609 -53.79 8.19 -15.73
N LYS A 610 -54.86 7.51 -16.14
CA LYS A 610 -55.76 6.77 -15.24
C LYS A 610 -55.07 5.61 -14.50
N SER A 611 -53.87 5.22 -14.92
CA SER A 611 -53.07 4.18 -14.27
C SER A 611 -52.10 4.73 -13.21
N TRP A 612 -52.07 6.05 -13.01
CA TRP A 612 -51.17 6.68 -12.04
C TRP A 612 -51.55 6.33 -10.60
N GLN A 613 -50.58 5.81 -9.83
CA GLN A 613 -50.80 5.37 -8.45
C GLN A 613 -50.03 6.19 -7.41
N ASN A 614 -49.07 7.02 -7.82
CA ASN A 614 -48.21 7.76 -6.90
C ASN A 614 -48.81 9.15 -6.57
N LEU A 615 -49.74 9.17 -5.61
CA LEU A 615 -50.39 10.40 -5.11
C LEU A 615 -49.43 11.31 -4.31
N GLU A 616 -48.36 10.74 -3.75
CA GLU A 616 -47.36 11.49 -3.00
C GLU A 616 -46.60 12.45 -3.94
N LEU A 617 -46.13 11.95 -5.09
CA LEU A 617 -45.49 12.79 -6.10
C LEU A 617 -46.44 13.86 -6.65
N VAL A 618 -47.74 13.58 -6.83
CA VAL A 618 -48.72 14.61 -7.23
C VAL A 618 -48.75 15.74 -6.19
N THR A 619 -48.73 15.38 -4.92
CA THR A 619 -48.71 16.35 -3.82
C THR A 619 -47.43 17.18 -3.82
N THR A 620 -46.27 16.54 -4.05
CA THR A 620 -44.97 17.20 -4.17
C THR A 620 -44.94 18.20 -5.33
N VAL A 621 -45.44 17.81 -6.51
CA VAL A 621 -45.51 18.69 -7.69
C VAL A 621 -46.46 19.86 -7.45
N CYS A 622 -47.65 19.64 -6.91
CA CYS A 622 -48.58 20.71 -6.55
C CYS A 622 -47.97 21.69 -5.54
N THR A 623 -47.24 21.17 -4.55
CA THR A 623 -46.58 22.00 -3.54
C THR A 623 -45.46 22.84 -4.16
N ALA A 624 -44.66 22.25 -5.05
CA ALA A 624 -43.61 22.97 -5.76
C ALA A 624 -44.18 24.07 -6.66
N LEU A 625 -45.23 23.77 -7.44
CA LEU A 625 -45.93 24.77 -8.27
C LEU A 625 -46.47 25.93 -7.43
N ALA A 626 -47.09 25.65 -6.28
CA ALA A 626 -47.60 26.68 -5.39
C ALA A 626 -46.50 27.61 -4.85
N LYS A 627 -45.31 27.06 -4.57
CA LYS A 627 -44.15 27.83 -4.12
C LYS A 627 -43.50 28.65 -5.23
N LEU A 628 -43.48 28.15 -6.46
CA LEU A 628 -42.95 28.87 -7.62
C LEU A 628 -43.87 30.02 -8.08
N ALA A 629 -45.17 29.93 -7.80
CA ALA A 629 -46.15 30.96 -8.18
C ALA A 629 -46.28 32.12 -7.16
N GLY A 630 -45.82 31.91 -5.92
CA GLY A 630 -45.85 32.90 -4.84
C GLY A 630 -44.53 33.63 -4.71
#